data_AF-A0A5N8YRC3-F1
#
_entry.id   AF-A0A5N8YRC3-F1
#
_cell.length_a   1.000
_cell.length_b   1.000
_cell.length_c   1.000
_cell.angle_alpha   90.00
_cell.angle_beta   90.00
_cell.angle_gamma   90.00
#
_symmetry.space_group_name_H-M   'P 1'
#
loop_
_entity.id
_entity.type
_entity.pdbx_description
1 polymer ?
#
loop_
_entity_poly.entity_id
_entity_poly.type
_entity_poly.pdbx_seq_one_letter_code
_entity_poly.pdbx_strand_id
1 'polypeptide(L)'
;MWTIFGQDHLLNSIEPSLLQKRQSHAYLLSGPPHVGKMALALNLAQAVNCLEGPGVPCGSCNQCARIAQGLHAGIFVLFPGQEIGGEQSPKTVIGINGIREATRRVSLNPYEGSFNVVIINGAETMSEDASNALLKTL
;
A
#
# COMPACT_ATOMS: atom_id res chain seq x y z
N MET A 1 8.21 14.65 -1.11
CA MET A 1 8.90 14.68 0.17
C MET A 1 8.54 13.43 0.93
N TRP A 2 9.51 12.75 1.53
CA TRP A 2 9.23 11.71 2.51
C TRP A 2 8.69 12.34 3.78
N THR A 3 7.61 11.77 4.33
CA THR A 3 7.03 12.24 5.60
C THR A 3 7.59 11.49 6.82
N ILE A 4 8.65 10.70 6.63
CA ILE A 4 9.25 9.85 7.66
C ILE A 4 10.58 10.43 8.08
N PHE A 5 10.82 10.43 9.39
CA PHE A 5 12.03 10.94 10.00
C PHE A 5 12.80 9.80 10.68
N GLY A 6 14.13 9.85 10.60
CA GLY A 6 15.02 8.91 11.31
C GLY A 6 15.10 7.51 10.71
N GLN A 7 14.66 7.32 9.45
CA GLN A 7 14.72 6.04 8.73
C GLN A 7 15.55 6.16 7.43
N ASP A 8 16.64 6.93 7.47
CA ASP A 8 17.43 7.28 6.28
C ASP A 8 18.01 6.05 5.57
N HIS A 9 18.44 5.04 6.33
CA HIS A 9 18.94 3.79 5.76
C HIS A 9 17.90 3.08 4.88
N LEU A 10 16.63 3.11 5.28
CA LEU A 10 15.55 2.51 4.51
C LEU A 10 15.22 3.34 3.26
N LEU A 11 15.23 4.67 3.37
CA LEU A 11 14.97 5.54 2.22
C LEU A 11 16.09 5.40 1.17
N ASN A 12 17.34 5.37 1.61
CA ASN A 12 18.51 5.19 0.75
C ASN A 12 18.51 3.85 -0.03
N SER A 13 17.84 2.82 0.47
CA SER A 13 17.73 1.53 -0.24
C SER A 13 16.57 1.50 -1.25
N ILE A 14 15.48 2.23 -0.99
CA ILE A 14 14.29 2.20 -1.84
C ILE A 14 14.35 3.24 -2.96
N GLU A 15 14.88 4.44 -2.69
CA GLU A 15 14.96 5.52 -3.68
C GLU A 15 15.63 5.12 -5.00
N PRO A 16 16.80 4.43 -5.01
CA PRO A 16 17.43 4.02 -6.26
C PRO A 16 16.55 3.08 -7.08
N SER A 17 15.87 2.14 -6.42
CA SER A 17 14.96 1.20 -7.07
C SER A 17 13.76 1.91 -7.70
N LEU A 18 13.22 2.93 -7.03
CA LEU A 18 12.15 3.77 -7.58
C LEU A 18 12.63 4.56 -8.80
N LEU A 19 13.78 5.23 -8.70
CA LEU A 19 14.37 6.02 -9.79
C LEU A 19 14.63 5.17 -11.03
N GLN A 20 15.14 3.96 -10.84
CA GLN A 20 15.43 3.02 -11.94
C GLN A 20 14.19 2.27 -12.44
N LYS A 21 13.01 2.49 -11.86
CA LYS A 21 11.78 1.72 -12.12
C LYS A 21 11.97 0.21 -11.95
N ARG A 22 12.76 -0.18 -10.96
CA ARG A 22 13.08 -1.57 -10.57
C ARG A 22 12.53 -1.93 -9.19
N GLN A 23 11.44 -1.29 -8.79
CA GLN A 23 10.75 -1.59 -7.54
C GLN A 23 10.26 -3.04 -7.51
N SER A 24 10.31 -3.67 -6.33
CA SER A 24 9.67 -4.96 -6.08
C SER A 24 8.15 -4.85 -6.22
N HIS A 25 7.50 -5.96 -6.58
CA HIS A 25 6.04 -6.08 -6.62
C HIS A 25 5.43 -6.10 -5.21
N ALA A 26 6.22 -6.44 -4.18
CA ALA A 26 5.77 -6.50 -2.79
C ALA A 26 6.85 -6.02 -1.81
N TYR A 27 6.39 -5.37 -0.74
CA TYR A 27 7.21 -4.90 0.38
C TYR A 27 6.55 -5.27 1.71
N LEU A 28 7.34 -5.85 2.63
CA LEU A 28 6.93 -6.09 4.01
C LEU A 28 7.55 -5.03 4.92
N LEU A 29 6.70 -4.19 5.51
CA LEU A 29 7.12 -3.20 6.49
C LEU A 29 6.96 -3.77 7.89
N SER A 30 8.07 -4.02 8.58
CA SER A 30 8.09 -4.54 9.95
C SER A 30 8.69 -3.53 10.92
N GLY A 31 8.19 -3.53 12.15
CA GLY A 31 8.67 -2.65 13.22
C GLY A 31 7.60 -2.35 14.26
N PRO A 32 7.95 -1.64 15.36
CA PRO A 32 7.02 -1.29 16.43
C PRO A 32 5.76 -0.56 15.95
N PRO A 33 4.65 -0.61 16.71
CA PRO A 33 3.49 0.23 16.46
C PRO A 33 3.88 1.72 16.41
N HIS A 34 3.18 2.51 15.59
CA HIS A 34 3.36 3.97 15.47
C HIS A 34 4.71 4.48 14.94
N VAL A 35 5.62 3.62 14.48
CA VAL A 35 6.90 4.04 13.84
C VAL A 35 6.75 4.66 12.43
N GLY A 36 5.53 4.81 11.93
CA GLY A 36 5.27 5.39 10.60
C GLY A 36 5.18 4.39 9.44
N LYS A 37 4.97 3.09 9.70
CA LYS A 37 4.80 2.06 8.64
C LYS A 37 3.70 2.42 7.63
N MET A 38 2.55 2.87 8.11
CA MET A 38 1.44 3.28 7.26
C MET A 38 1.78 4.52 6.42
N ALA A 39 2.47 5.51 7.02
CA ALA A 39 2.94 6.68 6.31
C ALA A 39 3.93 6.31 5.19
N LEU A 40 4.80 5.32 5.44
CA LEU A 40 5.73 4.81 4.42
C LEU A 40 4.99 4.15 3.27
N ALA A 41 4.03 3.28 3.57
CA ALA A 41 3.22 2.61 2.57
C ALA A 41 2.49 3.62 1.67
N LEU A 42 1.94 4.68 2.25
CA LEU A 42 1.29 5.77 1.51
C LEU A 42 2.31 6.57 0.67
N ASN A 43 3.47 6.93 1.22
CA ASN A 43 4.51 7.64 0.47
C ASN A 43 5.02 6.80 -0.72
N LEU A 44 5.15 5.48 -0.55
CA LEU A 44 5.53 4.58 -1.65
C LEU A 44 4.44 4.52 -2.72
N ALA A 45 3.17 4.46 -2.31
CA ALA A 45 2.05 4.52 -3.24
C ALA A 45 2.02 5.86 -4.02
N GLN A 46 2.38 6.97 -3.37
CA GLN A 46 2.56 8.27 -4.03
C GLN A 46 3.75 8.26 -4.97
N ALA A 47 4.88 7.65 -4.57
CA ALA A 47 6.11 7.62 -5.36
C ALA A 47 5.92 6.92 -6.70
N VAL A 48 5.23 5.77 -6.70
CA VAL A 48 4.98 4.99 -7.92
C VAL A 48 3.94 5.63 -8.85
N ASN A 49 3.04 6.47 -8.31
CA ASN A 49 1.98 7.15 -9.07
C ASN A 49 2.24 8.65 -9.26
N CYS A 50 3.44 9.14 -8.93
CA CYS A 50 3.78 10.55 -9.03
C CYS A 50 3.84 11.00 -10.50
N LEU A 51 3.23 12.15 -10.83
CA LEU A 51 3.28 12.70 -12.19
C LEU A 51 4.60 13.41 -12.51
N GLU A 52 5.33 13.86 -11.49
CA GLU A 52 6.60 14.58 -11.69
C GLU A 52 7.79 13.65 -11.99
N GLY A 53 7.59 12.33 -11.86
CA GLY A 53 8.60 11.33 -12.21
C GLY A 53 8.84 10.29 -11.12
N PRO A 54 9.68 9.29 -11.42
CA PRO A 54 10.04 8.24 -10.47
C PRO A 54 10.94 8.78 -9.35
N GLY A 55 10.94 8.10 -8.20
CA GLY A 55 11.78 8.46 -7.05
C GLY A 55 10.95 9.03 -5.89
N VAL A 56 11.37 10.16 -5.35
CA VAL A 56 10.70 10.80 -4.20
C VAL A 56 9.35 11.36 -4.66
N PRO A 57 8.23 11.08 -3.96
CA PRO A 57 6.91 11.61 -4.34
C PRO A 57 6.94 13.14 -4.27
N CYS A 58 6.31 13.90 -5.17
CA CYS A 58 6.38 15.37 -5.07
C CYS A 58 5.51 15.94 -3.93
N GLY A 59 4.36 15.32 -3.66
CA GLY A 59 3.40 15.75 -2.63
C GLY A 59 2.43 16.85 -3.07
N SER A 60 2.67 17.48 -4.22
CA SER A 60 1.88 18.60 -4.76
C SER A 60 1.01 18.23 -5.96
N CYS A 61 1.39 17.20 -6.72
CA CYS A 61 0.63 16.81 -7.91
C CYS A 61 -0.74 16.19 -7.53
N ASN A 62 -1.67 16.20 -8.48
CA ASN A 62 -3.03 15.69 -8.25
C ASN A 62 -3.05 14.24 -7.73
N GLN A 63 -2.17 13.38 -8.27
CA GLN A 63 -2.06 11.99 -7.81
C GLN A 63 -1.62 11.94 -6.33
N CYS A 64 -0.52 12.62 -5.97
CA CYS A 64 -0.05 12.65 -4.58
C CYS A 64 -1.10 13.21 -3.61
N ALA A 65 -1.78 14.29 -4.00
CA ALA A 65 -2.82 14.93 -3.17
C ALA A 65 -4.02 13.99 -2.93
N ARG A 66 -4.52 13.34 -3.98
CA ARG A 66 -5.64 12.39 -3.86
C ARG A 66 -5.28 11.16 -3.03
N ILE A 67 -4.05 10.67 -3.17
CA ILE A 67 -3.53 9.57 -2.36
C ILE A 67 -3.48 9.96 -0.89
N ALA A 68 -2.97 11.16 -0.57
CA ALA A 68 -2.92 11.66 0.80
C ALA A 68 -4.32 11.79 1.43
N GLN A 69 -5.34 12.09 0.61
CA GLN A 69 -6.74 12.19 1.04
C GLN A 69 -7.49 10.85 1.04
N GLY A 70 -6.88 9.76 0.58
CA GLY A 70 -7.54 8.46 0.46
C GLY A 70 -8.61 8.39 -0.65
N LEU A 71 -8.57 9.30 -1.63
CA LEU A 71 -9.55 9.43 -2.72
C LEU A 71 -9.03 8.89 -4.07
N HIS A 72 -7.90 8.18 -4.05
CA HIS A 72 -7.26 7.66 -5.25
C HIS A 72 -7.78 6.28 -5.61
N ALA A 73 -8.35 6.13 -6.81
CA ALA A 73 -9.01 4.89 -7.23
C ALA A 73 -8.05 3.68 -7.30
N GLY A 74 -6.78 3.93 -7.63
CA GLY A 74 -5.73 2.91 -7.69
C GLY A 74 -5.14 2.50 -6.33
N ILE A 75 -5.63 3.03 -5.20
CA ILE A 75 -5.16 2.61 -3.87
C ILE A 75 -6.29 1.91 -3.12
N PHE A 76 -5.97 0.73 -2.60
CA PHE A 76 -6.87 -0.03 -1.75
C PHE A 76 -6.19 -0.35 -0.42
N VAL A 77 -6.80 0.07 0.68
CA VAL A 77 -6.28 -0.18 2.02
C VAL A 77 -7.20 -1.15 2.75
N LEU A 78 -6.60 -2.21 3.29
CA LEU A 78 -7.25 -3.20 4.14
C LEU A 78 -6.83 -3.03 5.59
N PHE A 79 -7.80 -3.08 6.49
CA PHE A 79 -7.60 -3.09 7.94
C PHE A 79 -8.28 -4.33 8.56
N PRO A 80 -7.83 -4.79 9.74
CA PRO A 80 -8.52 -5.83 10.48
C PRO A 80 -9.93 -5.35 10.86
N GLY A 81 -10.94 -6.22 10.73
CA GLY A 81 -12.34 -5.90 11.02
C GLY A 81 -13.11 -5.19 9.90
N GLN A 82 -12.46 -4.91 8.78
CA GLN A 82 -13.12 -4.37 7.60
C GLN A 82 -13.76 -5.49 6.78
N GLU A 83 -15.10 -5.57 6.77
CA GLU A 83 -15.83 -6.43 5.84
C GLU A 83 -16.23 -5.68 4.55
N ILE A 84 -16.30 -6.44 3.45
CA ILE A 84 -16.75 -5.95 2.15
C ILE A 84 -18.26 -5.73 2.25
N GLY A 85 -18.69 -4.47 2.42
CA GLY A 85 -20.10 -4.13 2.62
C GLY A 85 -20.36 -2.98 3.61
N GLY A 86 -19.32 -2.46 4.28
CA GLY A 86 -19.44 -1.32 5.19
C GLY A 86 -19.84 -1.70 6.62
N GLU A 87 -20.10 -2.98 6.89
CA GLU A 87 -20.30 -3.49 8.24
C GLU A 87 -18.94 -3.72 8.91
N GLN A 88 -18.65 -2.93 9.94
CA GLN A 88 -17.50 -3.17 10.82
C GLN A 88 -17.88 -4.32 11.75
N SER A 89 -17.44 -5.53 11.42
CA SER A 89 -17.56 -6.67 12.33
C SER A 89 -16.53 -6.50 13.46
N PRO A 90 -16.80 -6.98 14.69
CA PRO A 90 -15.83 -6.98 15.80
C PRO A 90 -14.65 -7.97 15.58
N LYS A 91 -14.47 -8.46 14.35
CA LYS A 91 -13.44 -9.44 14.01
C LYS A 91 -12.08 -8.72 13.99
N THR A 92 -11.15 -9.17 14.81
CA THR A 92 -9.77 -8.68 14.83
C THR A 92 -8.91 -9.28 13.72
N VAL A 93 -9.53 -9.90 12.71
CA VAL A 93 -8.88 -10.77 11.71
C VAL A 93 -9.21 -10.28 10.30
N ILE A 94 -8.22 -10.27 9.42
CA ILE A 94 -8.41 -10.03 8.00
C ILE A 94 -8.86 -11.34 7.34
N GLY A 95 -10.11 -11.38 6.90
CA GLY A 95 -10.70 -12.55 6.26
C GLY A 95 -10.32 -12.72 4.79
N ILE A 96 -10.49 -13.95 4.28
CA ILE A 96 -10.18 -14.32 2.89
C ILE A 96 -10.88 -13.44 1.84
N ASN A 97 -12.10 -13.00 2.11
CA ASN A 97 -12.86 -12.16 1.18
C ASN A 97 -12.15 -10.83 0.91
N GLY A 98 -11.60 -10.18 1.95
CA GLY A 98 -10.82 -8.95 1.82
C GLY A 98 -9.60 -9.13 0.93
N ILE A 99 -8.85 -10.22 1.12
CA ILE A 99 -7.70 -10.55 0.29
C ILE A 99 -8.10 -10.87 -1.15
N ARG A 100 -9.18 -11.62 -1.38
CA ARG A 100 -9.66 -11.89 -2.74
C ARG A 100 -10.04 -10.62 -3.50
N GLU A 101 -10.66 -9.66 -2.83
CA GLU A 101 -10.97 -8.36 -3.43
C GLU A 101 -9.70 -7.55 -3.71
N ALA A 102 -8.72 -7.56 -2.80
CA ALA A 102 -7.41 -6.96 -3.05
C ALA A 102 -6.73 -7.57 -4.29
N THR A 103 -6.65 -8.90 -4.38
CA THR A 103 -6.10 -9.62 -5.54
C THR A 103 -6.85 -9.26 -6.81
N ARG A 104 -8.19 -9.21 -6.76
CA ARG A 104 -9.01 -8.82 -7.92
C ARG A 104 -8.66 -7.41 -8.38
N ARG A 105 -8.52 -6.44 -7.46
CA ARG A 105 -8.16 -5.05 -7.81
C ARG A 105 -6.77 -4.94 -8.43
N VAL A 106 -5.78 -5.67 -7.91
CA VAL A 106 -4.42 -5.69 -8.49
C VAL A 106 -4.42 -6.28 -9.90
N SER A 107 -5.31 -7.25 -10.19
CA SER A 107 -5.42 -7.86 -11.52
C SER A 107 -6.06 -6.96 -12.59
N LEU A 108 -6.72 -5.86 -12.18
CA LEU A 108 -7.33 -4.91 -13.10
C LEU A 108 -6.30 -3.86 -13.54
N ASN A 109 -6.53 -3.26 -14.71
CA ASN A 109 -5.76 -2.10 -15.13
C ASN A 109 -6.03 -0.91 -14.17
N PRO A 110 -5.03 -0.09 -13.84
CA PRO A 110 -5.23 1.12 -13.05
C PRO A 110 -6.19 2.07 -13.76
N TYR A 111 -7.25 2.47 -13.07
CA TYR A 111 -8.20 3.49 -13.55
C TYR A 111 -7.60 4.89 -13.50
N GLU A 112 -6.72 5.12 -12.53
CA GLU A 112 -6.02 6.39 -12.29
C GLU A 112 -4.59 6.05 -11.83
N GLY A 113 -3.60 6.78 -12.35
CA GLY A 113 -2.18 6.55 -12.07
C GLY A 113 -1.54 5.48 -12.98
N SER A 114 -0.34 5.05 -12.60
CA SER A 114 0.43 4.03 -13.33
C SER A 114 0.35 2.64 -12.68
N PHE A 115 0.05 2.57 -11.38
CA PHE A 115 0.05 1.34 -10.60
C PHE A 115 -1.16 1.25 -9.67
N ASN A 116 -1.74 0.05 -9.58
CA ASN A 116 -2.67 -0.32 -8.52
C ASN A 116 -1.88 -0.81 -7.30
N VAL A 117 -2.07 -0.15 -6.17
CA VAL A 117 -1.35 -0.43 -4.91
C VAL A 117 -2.34 -0.90 -3.87
N VAL A 118 -2.07 -2.07 -3.30
CA VAL A 118 -2.79 -2.59 -2.13
C VAL A 118 -1.92 -2.44 -0.89
N ILE A 119 -2.49 -1.85 0.16
CA ILE A 119 -1.86 -1.72 1.47
C ILE A 119 -2.62 -2.59 2.45
N ILE A 120 -1.94 -3.59 3.02
CA ILE A 120 -2.51 -4.47 4.05
C ILE A 120 -1.94 -4.00 5.39
N ASN A 121 -2.77 -3.36 6.21
CA ASN A 121 -2.38 -2.97 7.56
C ASN A 121 -2.80 -4.07 8.55
N GLY A 122 -1.88 -4.54 9.39
CA GLY A 122 -2.13 -5.67 10.29
C GLY A 122 -2.06 -7.02 9.59
N ALA A 123 -1.09 -7.22 8.68
CA ALA A 123 -0.88 -8.48 7.96
C ALA A 123 -0.72 -9.70 8.90
N GLU A 124 -0.19 -9.50 10.09
CA GLU A 124 -0.08 -10.50 11.16
C GLU A 124 -1.43 -11.02 11.68
N THR A 125 -2.52 -10.29 11.41
CA THR A 125 -3.88 -10.66 11.80
C THR A 125 -4.67 -11.32 10.64
N MET A 126 -4.03 -11.67 9.53
CA MET A 126 -4.68 -12.42 8.47
C MET A 126 -5.05 -13.83 8.94
N SER A 127 -6.21 -14.32 8.51
CA SER A 127 -6.50 -15.75 8.67
C SER A 127 -5.53 -16.58 7.81
N GLU A 128 -5.38 -17.87 8.15
CA GLU A 128 -4.54 -18.79 7.38
C GLU A 128 -5.02 -18.88 5.92
N ASP A 129 -6.33 -18.98 5.72
CA ASP A 129 -6.97 -18.95 4.40
C ASP A 129 -6.69 -17.66 3.62
N ALA A 130 -6.68 -16.51 4.30
CA ALA A 130 -6.37 -15.22 3.70
C ALA A 130 -4.90 -15.15 3.27
N SER A 131 -3.98 -15.62 4.12
CA SER A 131 -2.55 -15.68 3.82
C SER A 131 -2.25 -16.61 2.64
N ASN A 132 -2.86 -17.80 2.61
CA ASN A 132 -2.73 -18.75 1.51
C ASN A 132 -3.31 -18.23 0.19
N ALA A 133 -4.39 -17.44 0.25
CA ALA A 133 -4.94 -16.79 -0.94
C ALA A 133 -3.99 -15.73 -1.52
N LEU A 134 -3.31 -14.95 -0.66
CA LEU A 134 -2.37 -13.90 -1.08
C LEU A 134 -1.15 -14.48 -1.80
N LEU A 135 -0.66 -15.65 -1.38
CA LEU A 135 0.49 -16.35 -1.99
C LEU A 135 0.28 -16.72 -3.47
N LYS A 136 -0.95 -16.73 -3.96
CA LYS A 136 -1.23 -16.98 -5.38
C LYS A 136 -1.02 -15.74 -6.26
N THR A 137 -0.75 -14.58 -5.65
CA THR A 137 -0.61 -13.28 -6.33
C THR A 137 0.77 -12.65 -6.14
N LEU A 138 1.46 -12.95 -5.04
CA LEU A 138 2.86 -12.59 -4.81
C LEU A 138 3.77 -13.41 -5.73
#